data_AF-A0A3D5B3G7-F1
#
_entry.id   AF-A0A3D5B3G7-F1
#
_cell.length_a   1.000
_cell.length_b   1.000
_cell.length_c   1.000
_cell.angle_alpha   90.00
_cell.angle_beta   90.00
_cell.angle_gamma   90.00
#
_symmetry.space_group_name_H-M   'P 1'
#
loop_
_entity.id
_entity.type
_entity.pdbx_description
1 polymer ?
#
loop_
_entity_poly.entity_id
_entity_poly.type
_entity_poly.pdbx_seq_one_letter_code
_entity_poly.pdbx_strand_id
1 'polypeptide(L)'
;MVRKPPHFNELSFPYLSFFILAMAFVILLFSFTPYIQKSVFINIAIPTPNHSLYVCPNSPWVDCMPSPDSPPKPQCHSDYLQWARQNCPDFQGAAL
;
A
#
# COMPACT_ATOMS: atom_id res chain seq x y z
N MET A 1 43.48 47.23 31.87
CA MET A 1 44.09 46.10 31.14
C MET A 1 43.11 45.65 30.05
N VAL A 2 43.34 46.06 28.80
CA VAL A 2 42.49 45.72 27.66
C VAL A 2 42.92 44.33 27.16
N ARG A 3 42.12 43.29 27.40
CA ARG A 3 42.39 41.95 26.86
C ARG A 3 41.96 41.93 25.39
N LYS A 4 42.92 41.66 24.50
CA LYS A 4 42.67 41.42 23.08
C LYS A 4 41.91 40.09 22.92
N PRO A 5 40.79 40.04 22.16
CA PRO A 5 40.04 38.80 22.00
C PRO A 5 40.86 37.77 21.20
N PRO A 6 40.71 36.47 21.50
CA PRO A 6 41.43 35.41 20.82
C PRO A 6 40.97 35.31 19.37
N HIS A 7 41.94 35.28 18.45
CA HIS A 7 41.74 34.97 17.04
C HIS A 7 41.24 33.53 16.94
N PHE A 8 39.93 33.37 16.76
CA PHE A 8 39.26 32.09 16.60
C PHE A 8 39.47 31.57 15.17
N ASN A 9 40.56 30.81 15.00
CA ASN A 9 40.71 29.60 14.19
C ASN A 9 39.80 29.46 12.94
N GLU A 10 40.18 30.10 11.83
CA GLU A 10 39.60 29.94 10.48
C GLU A 10 39.66 28.50 9.92
N LEU A 11 40.41 27.59 10.56
CA LEU A 11 40.58 26.21 10.09
C LEU A 11 39.40 25.27 10.40
N SER A 12 38.41 25.69 11.20
CA SER A 12 37.29 24.81 11.60
C SER A 12 36.10 24.86 10.64
N PHE A 13 35.99 25.90 9.82
CA PHE A 13 34.87 26.10 8.89
C PHE A 13 34.76 25.08 7.75
N PRO A 14 35.84 24.66 7.06
CA PRO A 14 35.67 23.77 5.91
C PRO A 14 35.19 22.39 6.35
N TYR A 15 35.72 21.86 7.46
CA TYR A 15 35.30 20.58 8.01
C TYR A 15 33.83 20.59 8.40
N LEU A 16 33.37 21.63 9.10
CA LEU A 16 31.95 21.78 9.47
C LEU A 16 31.03 21.73 8.25
N SER A 17 31.40 22.40 7.15
CA SER A 17 30.64 22.35 5.90
C SER A 17 30.60 20.94 5.29
N PHE A 18 31.74 20.25 5.22
CA PHE A 18 31.79 18.86 4.74
C PHE A 18 30.96 17.90 5.59
N PHE A 19 30.99 18.04 6.92
CA PHE A 19 30.18 17.23 7.82
C PHE A 19 28.69 17.46 7.59
N ILE A 20 28.25 18.71 7.41
CA ILE A 20 26.84 19.02 7.15
C ILE A 20 26.38 18.39 5.82
N LEU A 21 27.18 18.51 4.76
CA LEU A 21 26.86 17.92 3.45
C LEU A 21 26.83 16.39 3.49
N ALA A 22 27.78 15.76 4.20
CA ALA A 22 27.81 14.31 4.37
C ALA A 22 26.57 13.81 5.12
N MET A 23 26.18 14.49 6.20
CA MET A 23 24.98 14.13 6.98
C MET A 23 23.69 14.30 6.14
N ALA A 24 23.57 15.38 5.37
CA ALA A 24 22.44 15.60 4.48
C ALA A 24 22.31 14.49 3.42
N PHE A 25 23.44 14.07 2.83
CA PHE A 25 23.46 12.98 1.85
C PHE A 25 23.01 11.64 2.45
N VAL A 26 23.47 11.32 3.66
CA VAL A 26 23.06 10.11 4.38
C VAL A 26 21.56 10.12 4.67
N ILE A 27 20.99 11.25 5.11
CA ILE A 27 19.55 11.38 5.37
C ILE A 27 18.74 11.18 4.09
N LEU A 28 19.20 11.73 2.96
CA LEU A 28 18.56 11.51 1.66
C LEU A 28 18.57 10.03 1.28
N LEU A 29 19.69 9.32 1.44
CA LEU A 29 19.77 7.88 1.18
C LEU A 29 18.80 7.06 2.05
N PHE A 30 18.62 7.44 3.32
CA PHE A 30 17.64 6.80 4.22
C PHE A 30 16.19 7.12 3.86
N SER A 31 15.93 8.28 3.23
CA SER A 31 14.59 8.68 2.79
C SER A 31 14.16 7.95 1.52
N PHE A 32 15.11 7.62 0.64
CA PHE A 32 14.87 6.83 -0.57
C PHE A 32 14.86 5.32 -0.33
N THR A 33 15.26 4.84 0.86
CA THR A 33 15.06 3.43 1.17
C THR A 33 13.54 3.23 1.31
N PRO A 34 12.89 2.44 0.44
CA PRO A 34 11.49 2.13 0.64
C PRO A 34 11.42 1.44 1.99
N TYR A 35 10.85 2.16 2.97
CA TYR A 35 10.53 1.60 4.26
C TYR A 35 9.67 0.39 3.94
N ILE A 36 10.25 -0.81 4.08
CA ILE A 36 9.53 -2.07 3.91
C ILE A 36 8.55 -2.07 5.07
N GLN A 37 7.38 -1.49 4.81
CA GLN A 37 6.26 -1.54 5.70
C GLN A 37 5.93 -3.02 5.80
N LYS A 38 6.43 -3.66 6.85
CA LYS A 38 5.91 -4.94 7.31
C LYS A 38 4.42 -4.69 7.49
N SER A 39 3.63 -5.10 6.51
CA SER A 39 2.20 -5.23 6.64
C SER A 39 2.00 -6.22 7.77
N VAL A 40 1.74 -5.68 8.96
CA VAL A 40 1.16 -6.43 10.07
C VAL A 40 -0.20 -6.88 9.55
N PHE A 41 -0.27 -8.11 9.05
CA PHE A 41 -1.54 -8.77 8.81
C PHE A 41 -2.17 -8.96 10.18
N ILE A 42 -3.02 -8.01 10.58
CA ILE A 42 -3.93 -8.21 11.69
C ILE A 42 -4.88 -9.29 11.19
N ASN A 43 -4.79 -10.50 11.73
CA ASN A 43 -5.80 -11.53 11.61
C ASN A 43 -7.06 -11.04 12.34
N ILE A 44 -7.73 -10.05 11.76
CA ILE A 44 -9.13 -9.82 12.05
C ILE A 44 -9.80 -11.06 11.49
N ALA A 45 -10.27 -11.94 12.37
CA ALA A 45 -11.27 -12.93 12.02
C ALA A 45 -12.53 -12.17 11.59
N ILE A 46 -12.49 -11.63 10.37
CA ILE A 46 -13.67 -11.30 9.59
C ILE A 46 -14.42 -12.63 9.56
N PRO A 47 -15.72 -12.67 9.92
CA PRO A 47 -16.52 -13.85 9.69
C PRO A 47 -16.34 -14.17 8.21
N THR A 48 -15.59 -15.23 7.92
CA THR A 48 -15.45 -15.71 6.56
C THR A 48 -16.88 -15.97 6.11
N PRO A 49 -17.40 -15.26 5.09
CA PRO A 49 -18.60 -15.74 4.43
C PRO A 49 -18.28 -17.18 4.06
N ASN A 50 -19.24 -18.06 4.28
CA ASN A 50 -19.05 -19.50 4.19
C ASN A 50 -18.61 -19.86 2.74
N HIS A 51 -17.30 -19.80 2.45
CA HIS A 51 -16.69 -19.93 1.12
C HIS A 51 -16.93 -21.31 0.49
N SER A 52 -17.51 -22.25 1.24
CA SER A 52 -17.73 -23.62 0.83
C SER A 52 -18.81 -23.82 -0.23
N LEU A 53 -19.42 -22.75 -0.77
CA LEU A 53 -20.54 -22.86 -1.72
C LEU A 53 -20.39 -22.00 -2.99
N TYR A 54 -19.23 -21.36 -3.23
CA TYR A 54 -19.04 -20.61 -4.46
C TYR A 54 -18.71 -21.55 -5.63
N VAL A 55 -19.44 -21.38 -6.72
CA VAL A 55 -19.32 -22.16 -7.96
C VAL A 55 -19.02 -21.19 -9.09
N CYS A 56 -18.16 -21.59 -10.02
CA CYS A 56 -17.83 -20.74 -11.16
C CYS A 56 -19.08 -20.47 -12.01
N PRO A 57 -19.25 -19.23 -12.51
CA PRO A 57 -20.35 -18.92 -13.39
C PRO A 57 -20.16 -19.64 -14.73
N ASN A 58 -21.27 -20.04 -15.36
CA ASN A 58 -21.24 -20.63 -16.70
C ASN A 58 -20.86 -19.60 -17.79
N SER A 59 -20.93 -18.31 -17.47
CA SER A 59 -20.60 -17.21 -18.36
C SER A 59 -19.33 -16.48 -17.89
N PRO A 60 -18.53 -15.93 -18.83
CA PRO A 60 -17.38 -15.09 -18.48
C PRO A 60 -17.76 -13.82 -17.71
N TRP A 61 -18.99 -13.34 -17.92
CA TRP A 61 -19.52 -12.14 -17.30
C TRP A 61 -20.72 -12.48 -16.42
N VAL A 62 -20.76 -11.89 -15.23
CA VAL A 62 -21.92 -11.95 -14.35
C VAL A 62 -22.75 -10.68 -14.55
N ASP A 63 -24.02 -10.83 -14.87
CA ASP A 63 -24.95 -9.72 -15.00
C ASP A 63 -25.41 -9.25 -13.61
N CYS A 64 -24.90 -8.09 -13.21
CA CYS A 64 -25.20 -7.39 -11.97
C CYS A 64 -26.00 -6.10 -12.19
N MET A 65 -26.58 -5.93 -13.38
CA MET A 65 -27.38 -4.76 -13.69
C MET A 65 -28.62 -4.75 -12.79
N PRO A 66 -28.92 -3.64 -12.09
CA PRO A 66 -30.07 -3.56 -11.21
C PRO A 66 -31.35 -3.64 -12.02
N SER A 67 -32.12 -4.70 -11.84
CA SER A 67 -33.47 -4.82 -12.38
C SER A 67 -34.48 -4.39 -11.31
N PRO A 68 -35.47 -3.53 -11.62
CA PRO A 68 -36.45 -3.06 -10.65
C PRO A 68 -37.29 -4.20 -10.04
N ASP A 69 -37.37 -5.33 -10.74
CA ASP A 69 -38.19 -6.48 -10.34
C ASP A 69 -37.39 -7.64 -9.74
N SER A 70 -36.06 -7.51 -9.62
CA SER A 70 -35.19 -8.59 -9.14
C SER A 70 -34.40 -8.20 -7.89
N PRO A 71 -34.35 -9.08 -6.87
CA PRO A 71 -33.48 -8.85 -5.73
C PRO A 71 -31.99 -8.88 -6.14
N PRO A 72 -31.11 -8.26 -5.35
CA PRO A 72 -29.67 -8.32 -5.57
C PRO A 72 -29.20 -9.76 -5.69
N LYS A 73 -28.51 -10.07 -6.78
CA LYS A 73 -27.97 -11.41 -7.03
C LYS A 73 -26.75 -11.63 -6.11
N PRO A 74 -26.65 -12.77 -5.39
CA PRO A 74 -25.52 -13.03 -4.49
C PRO A 74 -24.17 -13.03 -5.22
N GLN A 75 -24.16 -13.45 -6.48
CA GLN A 75 -22.98 -13.39 -7.37
C GLN A 75 -22.50 -11.97 -7.72
N CYS A 76 -23.21 -10.93 -7.29
CA CYS A 76 -22.82 -9.53 -7.47
C CYS A 76 -22.18 -8.91 -6.23
N HIS A 77 -22.07 -9.68 -5.14
CA HIS A 77 -21.30 -9.25 -3.98
C HIS A 77 -19.80 -9.29 -4.26
N SER A 78 -19.07 -8.38 -3.63
CA SER A 78 -17.63 -8.19 -3.84
C SER A 78 -16.80 -9.42 -3.49
N ASP A 79 -17.22 -10.20 -2.48
CA ASP A 79 -16.56 -11.43 -2.05
C ASP A 79 -16.66 -12.53 -3.11
N TYR A 80 -17.83 -12.72 -3.72
CA TYR A 80 -17.99 -13.64 -4.86
C TYR A 80 -17.15 -13.20 -6.06
N LEU A 81 -17.18 -11.91 -6.41
CA LEU A 81 -16.42 -11.39 -7.57
C LEU A 81 -14.91 -11.52 -7.38
N GLN A 82 -14.43 -11.31 -6.16
CA GLN A 82 -13.02 -11.50 -5.81
C GLN A 82 -12.64 -12.98 -5.86
N TRP A 83 -13.48 -13.87 -5.30
CA TRP A 83 -13.29 -15.31 -5.37
C TRP A 83 -13.28 -15.80 -6.81
N ALA A 84 -14.24 -15.39 -7.63
CA ALA A 84 -14.37 -15.81 -9.03
C ALA A 84 -13.14 -15.40 -9.85
N ARG A 85 -12.61 -14.20 -9.64
CA ARG A 85 -11.37 -13.74 -10.29
C ARG A 85 -10.15 -14.58 -9.95
N GLN A 86 -10.11 -15.20 -8.77
CA GLN A 86 -8.98 -16.03 -8.33
C GLN A 86 -9.14 -17.50 -8.68
N ASN A 87 -10.37 -18.00 -8.81
CA ASN A 87 -10.66 -19.44 -8.91
C ASN A 87 -11.23 -19.86 -10.27
N CYS A 88 -11.78 -18.92 -11.06
CA CYS A 88 -12.43 -19.21 -12.33
C CYS A 88 -11.59 -18.63 -13.49
N PRO A 89 -10.96 -19.47 -14.33
CA PRO A 89 -10.05 -19.00 -15.39
C PRO A 89 -10.76 -18.21 -16.49
N ASP A 90 -12.04 -18.50 -16.73
CA ASP A 90 -12.83 -17.86 -17.78
C ASP A 90 -13.56 -16.60 -17.30
N PHE A 91 -13.41 -16.22 -16.03
CA PHE A 91 -14.12 -15.07 -15.46
C PHE A 91 -13.48 -13.75 -15.90
N GLN A 92 -14.26 -12.92 -16.59
CA GLN A 92 -13.85 -11.61 -17.09
C GLN A 92 -14.35 -10.46 -16.21
N GLY A 93 -15.48 -10.61 -15.52
CA GLY A 93 -15.97 -9.60 -14.58
C GLY A 93 -17.47 -9.61 -14.35
N ALA A 94 -17.95 -8.52 -13.75
CA ALA A 94 -19.37 -8.22 -13.63
C ALA A 94 -19.76 -7.07 -14.54
N ALA A 95 -20.90 -7.19 -15.21
CA ALA A 95 -21.57 -6.09 -15.89
C ALA A 95 -22.48 -5.39 -14.88
N LEU A 96 -22.30 -4.08 -14.69
CA LEU A 96 -23.03 -3.24 -13.74
C LEU A 96 -24.00 -2.30 -14.46
#